data_AF-A0A556SZB4-F1
#
_entry.id   AF-A0A556SZB4-F1
#
_cell.length_a   1.000
_cell.length_b   1.000
_cell.length_c   1.000
_cell.angle_alpha   90.00
_cell.angle_beta   90.00
_cell.angle_gamma   90.00
#
_symmetry.space_group_name_H-M   'P 1'
#
loop_
_entity.id
_entity.type
_entity.pdbx_description
1 polymer ?
#
loop_
_entity_poly.entity_id
_entity_poly.type
_entity_poly.pdbx_seq_one_letter_code
_entity_poly.pdbx_strand_id
1 'polypeptide(L)'
;MDKQNIVPKQKYTGVKKRTFDHLIHTAVTILDEGNELTITELADKSKISRATAYRYFPTQSDLMSAVVNHSLEPILNWQSDEQDVGQKINDFLSFAFTQMIKHEGSIRAAMRLSLQQWATARSTTLSDSEKFVRGNHKEVLYNLLQPLQSKLNDDLNNKLIYTLSIICGSQITVLKDIWNLDDSYIVSLSQWIINAVIKQAKQDASEL
;
A
#
# COMPACT_ATOMS: atom_id res chain seq x y z
N MET A 1 15.35 -7.56 13.48
CA MET A 1 14.40 -6.78 12.65
C MET A 1 14.17 -5.46 13.34
N ASP A 2 14.56 -4.35 12.71
CA ASP A 2 14.31 -3.00 13.23
C ASP A 2 12.81 -2.77 13.39
N LYS A 3 12.42 -2.28 14.57
CA LYS A 3 11.09 -1.73 14.84
C LYS A 3 10.93 -0.47 13.98
N GLN A 4 10.44 -0.63 12.76
CA GLN A 4 10.11 0.52 11.91
C GLN A 4 9.00 1.33 12.59
N ASN A 5 9.18 2.65 12.63
CA ASN A 5 8.20 3.61 13.13
C ASN A 5 6.86 3.42 12.41
N ILE A 6 5.96 2.69 13.06
CA ILE A 6 4.55 2.67 12.70
C ILE A 6 4.06 4.09 12.95
N VAL A 7 3.70 4.81 11.89
CA VAL A 7 3.02 6.11 12.05
C VAL A 7 1.79 5.84 12.93
N PRO A 8 1.69 6.44 14.13
CA PRO A 8 0.66 6.07 15.08
C PRO A 8 -0.72 6.30 14.45
N LYS A 9 -1.54 5.24 14.39
CA LYS A 9 -2.93 5.31 13.93
C LYS A 9 -3.69 6.22 14.89
N GLN A 10 -3.75 7.51 14.57
CA GLN A 10 -4.29 8.54 15.46
C GLN A 10 -5.79 8.29 15.64
N LYS A 11 -6.19 7.74 16.79
CA LYS A 11 -7.59 7.37 17.07
C LYS A 11 -8.39 8.62 17.46
N TYR A 12 -8.96 9.28 16.46
CA TYR A 12 -9.96 10.32 16.69
C TYR A 12 -11.28 9.72 17.17
N THR A 13 -12.01 10.45 18.02
CA THR A 13 -13.34 10.06 18.52
C THR A 13 -14.34 11.22 18.31
N GLY A 14 -15.64 10.90 18.34
CA GLY A 14 -16.72 11.89 18.26
C GLY A 14 -16.62 12.79 17.01
N VAL A 15 -16.76 14.11 17.23
CA VAL A 15 -16.70 15.12 16.16
C VAL A 15 -15.38 15.09 15.42
N LYS A 16 -14.25 14.90 16.13
CA LYS A 16 -12.92 14.86 15.50
C LYS A 16 -12.82 13.71 14.49
N LYS A 17 -13.40 12.55 14.80
CA LYS A 17 -13.43 11.41 13.88
C LYS A 17 -14.21 11.74 12.62
N ARG A 18 -15.42 12.29 12.75
CA ARG A 18 -16.23 12.68 11.59
C ARG A 18 -15.54 13.69 10.68
N THR A 19 -14.85 14.66 11.26
CA THR A 19 -14.06 15.63 10.48
C THR A 19 -12.88 14.96 9.78
N PHE A 20 -12.15 14.07 10.46
CA PHE A 20 -11.07 13.31 9.85
C PHE A 20 -11.57 12.44 8.68
N ASP A 21 -12.65 11.69 8.89
CA ASP A 21 -13.25 10.82 7.87
C ASP A 21 -13.69 11.64 6.65
N HIS A 22 -14.31 12.81 6.86
CA HIS A 22 -14.68 13.74 5.78
C HIS A 22 -13.47 14.24 4.98
N LEU A 23 -12.39 14.61 5.67
CA LEU A 23 -11.17 15.07 5.01
C LEU A 23 -10.51 13.94 4.21
N ILE A 24 -10.42 12.74 4.77
CA ILE A 24 -9.83 11.59 4.08
C ILE A 24 -10.64 11.17 2.87
N HIS A 25 -11.98 11.08 3.00
CA HIS A 25 -12.84 10.76 1.86
C HIS A 25 -12.69 11.79 0.73
N THR A 26 -12.66 13.08 1.08
CA THR A 26 -12.45 14.16 0.12
C THR A 26 -11.09 14.02 -0.56
N ALA A 27 -10.02 13.76 0.21
CA ALA A 27 -8.68 13.60 -0.33
C ALA A 27 -8.57 12.41 -1.30
N VAL A 28 -9.08 11.24 -0.92
CA VAL A 28 -9.09 10.02 -1.75
C VAL A 28 -9.84 10.26 -3.05
N THR A 29 -11.03 10.88 -2.99
CA THR A 29 -11.81 11.19 -4.19
C THR A 29 -11.01 12.03 -5.19
N ILE A 30 -10.39 13.12 -4.73
CA ILE A 30 -9.63 14.03 -5.59
C ILE A 30 -8.41 13.33 -6.21
N LEU A 31 -7.71 12.53 -5.41
CA LEU A 31 -6.49 11.85 -5.84
C LEU A 31 -6.80 10.70 -6.81
N ASP A 32 -7.87 9.94 -6.59
CA ASP A 32 -8.29 8.84 -7.48
C ASP A 32 -8.83 9.34 -8.81
N GLU A 33 -9.30 10.60 -8.89
CA GLU A 33 -9.55 11.32 -10.14
C GLU A 33 -8.26 11.75 -10.88
N GLY A 34 -7.08 11.50 -10.30
CA GLY A 34 -5.77 11.82 -10.88
C GLY A 34 -5.29 13.24 -10.63
N ASN A 35 -5.97 14.01 -9.77
CA ASN A 35 -5.58 15.39 -9.47
C ASN A 35 -4.44 15.45 -8.43
N GLU A 36 -3.72 16.57 -8.43
CA GLU A 36 -2.86 16.92 -7.29
C GLU A 36 -3.67 17.42 -6.10
N LEU A 37 -3.11 17.28 -4.90
CA LEU A 37 -3.76 17.72 -3.68
C LEU A 37 -2.74 18.18 -2.64
N THR A 38 -2.82 19.45 -2.28
CA THR A 38 -2.15 20.05 -1.13
C THR A 38 -3.08 20.11 0.08
N ILE A 39 -2.53 20.27 1.29
CA ILE A 39 -3.34 20.47 2.52
C ILE A 39 -4.23 21.71 2.41
N THR A 40 -3.76 22.76 1.74
CA THR A 40 -4.54 23.99 1.52
C THR A 40 -5.74 23.74 0.61
N GLU A 41 -5.53 23.06 -0.53
CA GLU A 41 -6.62 22.69 -1.44
C GLU A 41 -7.61 21.73 -0.77
N LEU A 42 -7.13 20.81 0.06
CA LEU A 42 -7.98 19.93 0.85
C LEU A 42 -8.87 20.74 1.80
N ALA A 43 -8.33 21.75 2.48
CA ALA A 43 -9.09 22.61 3.37
C ALA A 43 -10.20 23.35 2.60
N ASP A 44 -9.84 23.93 1.46
CA ASP A 44 -10.76 24.70 0.61
C ASP A 44 -11.88 23.80 0.06
N LYS A 45 -11.53 22.64 -0.51
CA LYS A 45 -12.50 21.66 -1.04
C LYS A 45 -13.39 21.04 0.04
N SER A 46 -12.86 20.90 1.27
CA SER A 46 -13.61 20.36 2.41
C SER A 46 -14.42 21.40 3.17
N LYS A 47 -14.34 22.69 2.78
CA LYS A 47 -14.98 23.83 3.44
C LYS A 47 -14.60 23.96 4.92
N ILE A 48 -13.33 23.73 5.25
CA ILE A 48 -12.78 23.93 6.61
C ILE A 48 -11.64 24.93 6.58
N SER A 49 -11.30 25.49 7.75
CA SER A 49 -10.13 26.39 7.83
C SER A 49 -8.82 25.64 7.59
N ARG A 50 -7.84 26.30 6.95
CA ARG A 50 -6.48 25.78 6.78
C ARG A 50 -5.88 25.33 8.10
N ALA A 51 -6.03 26.13 9.16
CA ALA A 51 -5.57 25.79 10.51
C ALA A 51 -6.17 24.48 11.04
N THR A 52 -7.42 24.17 10.69
CA THR A 52 -8.04 22.90 11.05
C THR A 52 -7.44 21.75 10.25
N ALA A 53 -7.22 21.91 8.94
CA ALA A 53 -6.60 20.90 8.09
C ALA A 53 -5.16 20.56 8.56
N TYR A 54 -4.33 21.58 8.82
CA TYR A 54 -2.97 21.41 9.34
C TYR A 54 -2.93 20.74 10.73
N ARG A 55 -3.99 20.84 11.53
CA ARG A 55 -4.09 20.11 12.81
C ARG A 55 -4.28 18.60 12.61
N TYR A 56 -4.92 18.18 11.52
CA TYR A 56 -5.07 16.76 11.18
C TYR A 56 -3.87 16.24 10.38
N PHE A 57 -3.31 17.07 9.50
CA PHE A 57 -2.20 16.73 8.62
C PHE A 57 -1.14 17.84 8.70
N PRO A 58 -0.20 17.77 9.66
CA PRO A 58 0.85 18.77 9.81
C PRO A 58 1.72 18.91 8.56
N THR A 59 2.01 17.80 7.89
CA THR A 59 2.82 17.75 6.67
C THR A 59 2.09 17.05 5.52
N GLN A 60 2.57 17.28 4.29
CA GLN A 60 2.09 16.54 3.11
C GLN A 60 2.32 15.03 3.26
N SER A 61 3.39 14.61 3.94
CA SER A 61 3.67 13.21 4.26
C SER A 61 2.58 12.62 5.15
N ASP A 62 2.07 13.37 6.13
CA ASP A 62 0.99 12.91 7.02
C ASP A 62 -0.31 12.72 6.25
N LEU A 63 -0.65 13.66 5.36
CA LEU A 63 -1.82 13.54 4.50
C LEU A 63 -1.71 12.30 3.59
N MET A 64 -0.60 12.14 2.87
CA MET A 64 -0.43 10.99 1.96
C MET A 64 -0.40 9.66 2.72
N SER A 65 0.21 9.62 3.91
CA SER A 65 0.21 8.41 4.76
C SER A 65 -1.21 8.04 5.18
N ALA A 66 -2.00 9.02 5.61
CA ALA A 66 -3.38 8.78 6.01
C ALA A 66 -4.28 8.35 4.84
N VAL A 67 -4.10 8.95 3.66
CA VAL A 67 -4.77 8.55 2.41
C VAL A 67 -4.45 7.10 2.07
N VAL A 68 -3.17 6.73 1.96
CA VAL A 68 -2.76 5.36 1.62
C VAL A 68 -3.26 4.35 2.64
N ASN A 69 -3.17 4.68 3.93
CA ASN A 69 -3.66 3.81 5.00
C ASN A 69 -5.18 3.61 4.91
N HIS A 70 -5.96 4.62 4.54
CA HIS A 70 -7.39 4.49 4.33
C HIS A 70 -7.72 3.69 3.08
N SER A 71 -7.10 4.02 1.94
CA SER A 71 -7.31 3.35 0.66
C SER A 71 -6.98 1.86 0.71
N LEU A 72 -5.95 1.47 1.47
CA LEU A 72 -5.47 0.08 1.56
C LEU A 72 -5.90 -0.62 2.86
N GLU A 73 -6.66 0.03 3.74
CA GLU A 73 -7.20 -0.60 4.95
C GLU A 73 -7.94 -1.92 4.68
N PRO A 74 -8.73 -2.07 3.59
CA PRO A 74 -9.38 -3.34 3.28
C PRO A 74 -8.38 -4.48 3.07
N ILE A 75 -7.20 -4.21 2.51
CA ILE A 75 -6.13 -5.21 2.32
C ILE A 75 -5.53 -5.62 3.66
N LEU A 76 -5.34 -4.66 4.57
CA LEU A 76 -4.81 -4.92 5.92
C LEU A 76 -5.76 -5.80 6.74
N ASN A 77 -7.06 -5.63 6.55
CA ASN A 77 -8.10 -6.36 7.28
C ASN A 77 -8.63 -7.59 6.51
N TRP A 78 -8.01 -7.95 5.39
CA TRP A 78 -8.45 -9.10 4.61
C TRP A 78 -8.29 -10.39 5.41
N GLN A 79 -9.31 -11.24 5.34
CA GLN A 79 -9.36 -12.55 6.00
C GLN A 79 -9.96 -13.57 5.03
N SER A 80 -9.56 -14.83 5.18
CA SER A 80 -10.13 -15.94 4.43
C SER A 80 -10.06 -17.22 5.25
N ASP A 81 -11.16 -17.97 5.20
CA ASP A 81 -11.32 -19.29 5.80
C ASP A 81 -10.77 -20.41 4.91
N GLU A 82 -10.24 -20.07 3.73
CA GLU A 82 -9.60 -21.00 2.79
C GLU A 82 -8.40 -21.70 3.46
N GLN A 83 -8.36 -23.02 3.28
CA GLN A 83 -7.37 -23.91 3.87
C GLN A 83 -6.23 -24.24 2.91
N ASP A 84 -6.50 -24.28 1.59
CA ASP A 84 -5.43 -24.39 0.61
C ASP A 84 -4.68 -23.07 0.51
N VAL A 85 -3.41 -23.09 0.91
CA VAL A 85 -2.62 -21.85 0.98
C VAL A 85 -2.37 -21.25 -0.41
N GLY A 86 -2.31 -22.09 -1.45
CA GLY A 86 -2.19 -21.60 -2.83
C GLY A 86 -3.42 -20.80 -3.22
N GLN A 87 -4.61 -21.36 -3.02
CA GLN A 87 -5.87 -20.69 -3.28
C GLN A 87 -6.04 -19.42 -2.43
N LYS A 88 -5.71 -19.50 -1.13
CA LYS A 88 -5.75 -18.35 -0.22
C LYS A 88 -4.88 -17.17 -0.71
N ILE A 89 -3.68 -17.45 -1.22
CA ILE A 89 -2.80 -16.42 -1.78
C ILE A 89 -3.37 -15.85 -3.09
N ASN A 90 -3.96 -16.69 -3.94
CA ASN A 90 -4.61 -16.23 -5.18
C ASN A 90 -5.81 -15.32 -4.90
N ASP A 91 -6.62 -15.67 -3.91
CA ASP A 91 -7.80 -14.89 -3.50
C ASP A 91 -7.35 -13.55 -2.89
N PHE A 92 -6.31 -13.58 -2.04
CA PHE A 92 -5.70 -12.38 -1.51
C PHE A 92 -5.20 -11.45 -2.62
N LEU A 93 -4.46 -11.98 -3.60
CA LEU A 93 -3.91 -11.15 -4.68
C LEU A 93 -5.00 -10.57 -5.57
N SER A 94 -6.02 -11.37 -5.92
CA SER A 94 -7.18 -10.87 -6.64
C SER A 94 -7.84 -9.69 -5.93
N PHE A 95 -8.08 -9.85 -4.62
CA PHE A 95 -8.64 -8.81 -3.78
C PHE A 95 -7.71 -7.58 -3.69
N ALA A 96 -6.43 -7.79 -3.38
CA ALA A 96 -5.45 -6.73 -3.17
C ALA A 96 -5.26 -5.90 -4.44
N PHE A 97 -5.07 -6.53 -5.60
CA PHE A 97 -4.94 -5.81 -6.87
C PHE A 97 -6.21 -5.06 -7.24
N THR A 98 -7.39 -5.62 -6.98
CA THR A 98 -8.65 -4.91 -7.20
C THR A 98 -8.73 -3.64 -6.34
N GLN A 99 -8.34 -3.71 -5.06
CA GLN A 99 -8.29 -2.52 -4.20
C GLN A 99 -7.22 -1.51 -4.64
N MET A 100 -6.06 -1.98 -5.08
CA MET A 100 -4.98 -1.11 -5.55
C MET A 100 -5.36 -0.38 -6.85
N ILE A 101 -5.99 -1.08 -7.79
CA ILE A 101 -6.50 -0.50 -9.04
C ILE A 101 -7.57 0.55 -8.75
N LYS A 102 -8.52 0.24 -7.84
CA LYS A 102 -9.56 1.18 -7.41
C LYS A 102 -8.98 2.49 -6.85
N HIS A 103 -7.87 2.40 -6.13
CA HIS A 103 -7.20 3.54 -5.48
C HIS A 103 -5.87 3.91 -6.15
N GLU A 104 -5.78 3.70 -7.47
CA GLU A 104 -4.53 3.88 -8.22
C GLU A 104 -4.00 5.32 -8.13
N GLY A 105 -4.89 6.32 -8.24
CA GLY A 105 -4.50 7.72 -8.18
C GLY A 105 -3.89 8.10 -6.83
N SER A 106 -4.48 7.65 -5.73
CA SER A 106 -3.92 7.77 -4.38
C SER A 106 -2.53 7.10 -4.25
N ILE A 107 -2.36 5.91 -4.80
CA ILE A 107 -1.08 5.18 -4.79
C ILE A 107 -0.01 5.92 -5.62
N ARG A 108 -0.37 6.41 -6.80
CA ARG A 108 0.52 7.20 -7.67
C ARG A 108 0.96 8.49 -6.98
N ALA A 109 0.05 9.19 -6.30
CA ALA A 109 0.37 10.40 -5.56
C ALA A 109 1.38 10.14 -4.42
N ALA A 110 1.18 9.06 -3.65
CA ALA A 110 2.12 8.65 -2.62
C ALA A 110 3.48 8.22 -3.21
N MET A 111 3.48 7.51 -4.34
CA MET A 111 4.70 7.14 -5.05
C MET A 111 5.49 8.36 -5.52
N ARG A 112 4.81 9.37 -6.09
CA ARG A 112 5.43 10.65 -6.48
C ARG A 112 6.09 11.33 -5.30
N LEU A 113 5.39 11.47 -4.17
CA LEU A 113 5.96 12.08 -2.96
C LEU A 113 7.21 11.32 -2.49
N SER A 114 7.15 9.99 -2.48
CA SER A 114 8.26 9.12 -2.10
C SER A 114 9.49 9.31 -3.00
N LEU A 115 9.29 9.42 -4.32
CA LEU A 115 10.36 9.66 -5.29
C LEU A 115 10.96 11.07 -5.13
N GLN A 116 10.11 12.08 -4.92
CA GLN A 116 10.55 13.46 -4.69
C GLN A 116 11.40 13.58 -3.43
N GLN A 117 10.96 12.97 -2.31
CA GLN A 117 11.74 12.96 -1.07
C GLN A 117 13.11 12.29 -1.23
N TRP A 118 13.16 11.17 -1.96
CA TRP A 118 14.42 10.51 -2.27
C TRP A 118 15.36 11.42 -3.06
N ALA A 119 14.86 12.14 -4.05
CA ALA A 119 15.64 13.08 -4.84
C ALA A 119 16.14 14.26 -3.99
N THR A 120 15.25 14.87 -3.18
CA THR A 120 15.60 15.97 -2.28
C THR A 120 16.68 15.59 -1.29
N ALA A 121 16.55 14.44 -0.61
CA ALA A 121 17.52 13.96 0.37
C ALA A 121 18.94 13.78 -0.17
N ARG A 122 19.09 13.60 -1.49
CA ARG A 122 20.39 13.51 -2.17
C ARG A 122 20.94 14.86 -2.61
N SER A 123 20.06 15.83 -2.84
CA SER A 123 20.45 17.19 -3.25
C SER A 123 20.88 18.08 -2.08
N THR A 124 20.46 17.76 -0.85
CA THR A 124 20.73 18.55 0.35
C THR A 124 21.54 17.74 1.37
N THR A 125 22.69 18.24 1.82
CA THR A 125 23.56 17.61 2.84
C THR A 125 22.89 17.52 4.23
N LEU A 126 21.79 18.24 4.43
CA LEU A 126 20.97 18.24 5.64
C LEU A 126 19.55 17.85 5.22
N SER A 127 19.04 16.69 5.62
CA SER A 127 17.60 16.39 5.47
C SER A 127 17.03 15.80 6.76
N ASP A 128 16.52 16.68 7.61
CA ASP A 128 15.71 16.39 8.81
C ASP A 128 14.20 16.31 8.49
N SER A 129 13.80 16.24 7.22
CA SER A 129 12.38 16.06 6.87
C SER A 129 11.91 14.65 7.23
N GLU A 130 10.81 14.55 7.99
CA GLU A 130 10.16 13.27 8.31
C GLU A 130 9.90 12.46 7.02
N LYS A 131 10.59 11.32 6.91
CA LYS A 131 10.53 10.44 5.73
C LYS A 131 9.14 9.83 5.64
N PHE A 132 8.55 9.88 4.45
CA PHE A 132 7.37 9.07 4.14
C PHE A 132 7.77 7.59 4.25
N VAL A 133 7.22 6.90 5.26
CA VAL A 133 7.40 5.45 5.43
C VAL A 133 6.22 4.75 4.78
N ARG A 134 6.49 3.98 3.73
CA ARG A 134 5.48 3.10 3.12
C ARG A 134 5.08 2.05 4.17
N GLY A 135 3.78 1.97 4.47
CA GLY A 135 3.21 1.29 5.65
C GLY A 135 3.34 -0.25 5.71
N ASN A 136 2.35 -0.87 6.35
CA ASN A 136 2.36 -2.24 6.91
C ASN A 136 2.42 -3.42 5.91
N HIS A 137 2.88 -3.21 4.66
CA HIS A 137 2.96 -4.26 3.63
C HIS A 137 3.67 -5.52 4.12
N LYS A 138 4.73 -5.38 4.93
CA LYS A 138 5.48 -6.52 5.48
C LYS A 138 4.62 -7.39 6.40
N GLU A 139 3.81 -6.78 7.25
CA GLU A 139 2.99 -7.50 8.23
C GLU A 139 1.89 -8.30 7.55
N VAL A 140 1.21 -7.70 6.56
CA VAL A 140 0.18 -8.41 5.79
C VAL A 140 0.75 -9.63 5.06
N LEU A 141 1.88 -9.46 4.36
CA LEU A 141 2.51 -10.55 3.62
C LEU A 141 3.03 -11.64 4.57
N TYR A 142 3.57 -11.25 5.73
CA TYR A 142 4.03 -12.20 6.73
C TYR A 142 2.86 -13.03 7.29
N ASN A 143 1.75 -12.38 7.64
CA ASN A 143 0.55 -13.06 8.15
C ASN A 143 -0.09 -13.97 7.09
N LEU A 144 -0.13 -13.53 5.83
CA LEU A 144 -0.65 -14.34 4.72
C LEU A 144 0.15 -15.63 4.53
N LEU A 145 1.48 -15.54 4.66
CA LEU A 145 2.39 -16.67 4.44
C LEU A 145 2.64 -17.51 5.69
N GLN A 146 2.17 -17.10 6.87
CA GLN A 146 2.36 -17.82 8.13
C GLN A 146 2.03 -19.33 8.04
N PRO A 147 0.97 -19.78 7.33
CA PRO A 147 0.69 -21.20 7.16
C PRO A 147 1.74 -21.98 6.33
N LEU A 148 2.49 -21.31 5.45
CA LEU A 148 3.59 -21.90 4.67
C LEU A 148 4.93 -21.86 5.41
N GLN A 149 5.08 -20.96 6.37
CA GLN A 149 6.36 -20.78 7.08
C GLN A 149 6.83 -22.04 7.80
N SER A 150 5.91 -22.87 8.29
CA SER A 150 6.26 -24.14 8.94
C SER A 150 6.75 -25.23 7.98
N LYS A 151 6.53 -25.06 6.67
CA LYS A 151 6.87 -26.04 5.63
C LYS A 151 8.08 -25.64 4.78
N LEU A 152 8.56 -24.41 4.94
CA LEU A 152 9.63 -23.83 4.15
C LEU A 152 10.75 -23.36 5.08
N ASN A 153 12.01 -23.44 4.64
CA ASN A 153 13.11 -22.81 5.36
C ASN A 153 13.03 -21.27 5.26
N ASP A 154 13.81 -20.58 6.08
CA ASP A 154 13.79 -19.11 6.15
C ASP A 154 14.15 -18.43 4.82
N ASP A 155 15.03 -19.04 4.01
CA ASP A 155 15.42 -18.50 2.71
C ASP A 155 14.25 -18.51 1.72
N LEU A 156 13.53 -19.63 1.60
CA LEU A 156 12.36 -19.76 0.75
C LEU A 156 11.20 -18.86 1.22
N ASN A 157 11.00 -18.76 2.54
CA ASN A 157 10.02 -17.83 3.11
C ASN A 157 10.31 -16.38 2.73
N ASN A 158 11.57 -15.96 2.85
CA ASN A 158 11.97 -14.60 2.47
C ASN A 158 11.83 -14.37 0.96
N LYS A 159 12.21 -15.35 0.12
CA LYS A 159 12.01 -15.27 -1.34
C LYS A 159 10.54 -15.05 -1.69
N LEU A 160 9.61 -15.77 -1.06
CA LEU A 160 8.17 -15.57 -1.27
C LEU A 160 7.72 -14.17 -0.87
N ILE A 161 8.12 -13.68 0.31
CA ILE A 161 7.77 -12.33 0.79
C ILE A 161 8.29 -11.26 -0.17
N TYR A 162 9.54 -11.39 -0.65
CA TYR A 162 10.14 -10.42 -1.57
C TYR A 162 9.48 -10.46 -2.94
N THR A 163 9.18 -11.64 -3.47
CA THR A 163 8.48 -11.76 -4.75
C THR A 163 7.08 -11.18 -4.69
N LEU A 164 6.32 -11.43 -3.61
CA LEU A 164 5.03 -10.78 -3.40
C LEU A 164 5.17 -9.26 -3.26
N SER A 165 6.22 -8.78 -2.59
CA SER A 165 6.49 -7.34 -2.49
C SER A 165 6.81 -6.70 -3.84
N ILE A 166 7.48 -7.43 -4.73
CA ILE A 166 7.70 -7.02 -6.11
C ILE A 166 6.37 -7.01 -6.85
N ILE A 167 5.55 -8.05 -6.77
CA ILE A 167 4.30 -8.10 -7.54
C ILE A 167 3.31 -7.02 -7.08
N CYS A 168 3.09 -6.88 -5.76
CA CYS A 168 2.16 -5.93 -5.15
C CYS A 168 2.64 -4.48 -5.11
N GLY A 169 3.68 -4.12 -5.87
CA GLY A 169 4.29 -2.78 -5.85
C GLY A 169 3.79 -1.85 -6.97
N SER A 170 4.70 -1.00 -7.47
CA SER A 170 4.49 -0.07 -8.58
C SER A 170 4.26 -0.72 -9.96
N GLN A 171 4.09 -2.04 -10.02
CA GLN A 171 4.05 -2.81 -11.26
C GLN A 171 2.74 -2.55 -12.01
N ILE A 172 1.66 -2.22 -11.30
CA ILE A 172 0.38 -1.80 -11.91
C ILE A 172 0.63 -0.63 -12.87
N THR A 173 1.43 0.38 -12.48
CA THR A 173 1.66 1.55 -13.33
C THR A 173 2.46 1.18 -14.57
N VAL A 174 3.44 0.27 -14.49
CA VAL A 174 4.20 -0.19 -15.65
C VAL A 174 3.31 -0.95 -16.64
N LEU A 175 2.47 -1.86 -16.14
CA LEU A 175 1.56 -2.65 -16.97
C LEU A 175 0.51 -1.78 -17.67
N LYS A 176 0.02 -0.73 -17.00
CA LYS A 176 -0.90 0.23 -17.60
C LYS A 176 -0.21 1.22 -18.53
N ASP A 177 0.86 1.87 -18.09
CA ASP A 177 1.42 3.03 -18.81
C ASP A 177 2.24 2.62 -20.04
N ILE A 178 2.90 1.45 -20.01
CA ILE A 178 3.73 0.97 -21.13
C ILE A 178 2.92 0.03 -22.04
N TRP A 179 2.20 -0.90 -21.44
CA TRP A 179 1.56 -2.00 -22.17
C TRP A 179 0.05 -1.81 -22.36
N ASN A 180 -0.55 -0.79 -21.74
CA ASN A 180 -1.98 -0.48 -21.82
C ASN A 180 -2.87 -1.70 -21.53
N LEU A 181 -2.45 -2.52 -20.55
CA LEU A 181 -3.22 -3.69 -20.12
C LEU A 181 -4.45 -3.26 -19.33
N ASP A 182 -5.54 -4.02 -19.48
CA ASP A 182 -6.74 -3.81 -18.70
C ASP A 182 -6.63 -4.38 -17.28
N ASP A 183 -7.50 -3.88 -16.40
CA ASP A 183 -7.50 -4.23 -14.98
C ASP A 183 -7.67 -5.72 -14.72
N SER A 184 -8.54 -6.39 -15.49
CA SER A 184 -8.82 -7.82 -15.31
C SER A 184 -7.62 -8.67 -15.72
N TYR A 185 -6.91 -8.26 -16.77
CA TYR A 185 -5.70 -8.94 -17.19
C TYR A 185 -4.57 -8.73 -16.19
N ILE A 186 -4.41 -7.53 -15.62
CA ILE A 186 -3.41 -7.28 -14.58
C ILE A 186 -3.64 -8.19 -13.36
N VAL A 187 -4.89 -8.33 -12.92
CA VAL A 187 -5.24 -9.23 -11.81
C VAL A 187 -4.91 -10.68 -12.15
N SER A 188 -5.36 -11.18 -13.31
CA SER A 188 -5.09 -12.57 -13.72
C SER A 188 -3.60 -12.86 -13.91
N LEU A 189 -2.82 -11.89 -14.43
CA LEU A 189 -1.38 -12.01 -14.57
C LEU A 189 -0.69 -12.10 -13.21
N SER A 190 -1.13 -11.31 -12.22
CA SER A 190 -0.59 -11.40 -10.86
C SER A 190 -0.80 -12.78 -10.23
N GLN A 191 -1.97 -13.38 -10.47
CA GLN A 191 -2.29 -14.75 -10.03
C GLN A 191 -1.45 -15.79 -10.77
N TRP A 192 -1.25 -15.62 -12.09
CA TRP A 192 -0.39 -16.51 -12.87
C TRP A 192 1.06 -16.51 -12.36
N ILE A 193 1.62 -15.32 -12.09
CA ILE A 193 2.99 -15.17 -11.57
C ILE A 193 3.12 -15.87 -10.20
N ILE A 194 2.20 -15.61 -9.27
CA ILE A 194 2.33 -16.19 -7.92
C ILE A 194 2.19 -17.71 -7.95
N ASN A 195 1.36 -18.26 -8.84
CA ASN A 195 1.19 -19.70 -8.97
C ASN A 195 2.49 -20.37 -9.42
N ALA A 196 3.20 -19.75 -10.37
CA ALA A 196 4.52 -20.20 -10.79
C ALA A 196 5.53 -20.14 -9.62
N VAL A 197 5.51 -19.06 -8.86
CA VAL A 197 6.41 -18.85 -7.70
C VAL A 197 6.15 -19.86 -6.58
N ILE A 198 4.89 -20.11 -6.23
CA ILE A 198 4.51 -21.12 -5.23
C ILE A 198 4.90 -22.52 -5.71
N LYS A 199 4.68 -22.82 -6.99
CA LYS A 199 5.10 -24.10 -7.58
C LYS A 199 6.61 -24.29 -7.46
N GLN A 200 7.40 -23.27 -7.79
CA GLN A 200 8.85 -23.30 -7.64
C GLN A 200 9.26 -23.50 -6.17
N ALA A 201 8.67 -22.74 -5.24
CA ALA A 201 9.00 -22.86 -3.82
C ALA A 201 8.68 -24.26 -3.25
N LYS A 202 7.59 -24.88 -3.70
CA LYS A 202 7.24 -26.27 -3.33
C LYS A 202 8.23 -27.28 -3.89
N GLN A 203 8.69 -27.08 -5.13
CA GLN A 203 9.72 -27.92 -5.75
C GLN A 203 11.04 -27.80 -4.98
N ASP A 204 11.53 -26.59 -4.75
CA ASP A 204 12.76 -26.35 -4.00
C ASP A 204 12.68 -26.95 -2.58
N ALA A 205 11.52 -26.87 -1.93
CA ALA A 205 11.30 -27.47 -0.61
C ALA A 205 11.33 -29.01 -0.62
N SER A 206 11.03 -29.66 -1.75
CA SER A 206 11.10 -31.12 -1.88
C SER A 206 12.50 -31.64 -2.25
N GLU A 207 13.38 -30.75 -2.72
CA GLU A 207 14.77 -31.05 -3.07
C GLU A 207 15.74 -30.81 -1.91
N LEU A 208 15.25 -30.27 -0.78
CA LEU A 208 15.96 -30.03 0.48
C LEU A 208 15.85 -31.21 1.45
#